data_AF-A0A858SQE6-F1
#
_entry.id   AF-A0A858SQE6-F1
#
_cell.length_a   1.000
_cell.length_b   1.000
_cell.length_c   1.000
_cell.angle_alpha   90.00
_cell.angle_beta   90.00
_cell.angle_gamma   90.00
#
_symmetry.space_group_name_H-M   'P 1'
#
loop_
_entity.id
_entity.type
_entity.pdbx_description
1 polymer ?
#
loop_
_entity_poly.entity_id
_entity_poly.type
_entity_poly.pdbx_seq_one_letter_code
_entity_poly.pdbx_strand_id
1 'polypeptide(L)'
;MLNNIGLPGLLLIAVVVLVLFGRGKISSLMGEVGKGITSFKKGINEGQDEIKNASEEEAKDITPQRTDAGTHPATDLKTEKDKV
;
A
#
# COMPACT_ATOMS: atom_id res chain seq x y z
N MET A 1 -11.43 -25.35 34.20
CA MET A 1 -12.72 -25.65 33.55
C MET A 1 -13.41 -24.42 32.90
N LEU A 2 -12.73 -23.27 32.77
CA LEU A 2 -13.32 -22.02 32.23
C LEU A 2 -12.98 -21.74 30.75
N ASN A 3 -12.13 -22.57 30.13
CA ASN A 3 -11.64 -22.37 28.77
C ASN A 3 -12.71 -22.62 27.68
N ASN A 4 -13.90 -23.08 28.07
CA ASN A 4 -15.02 -23.39 27.19
C ASN A 4 -16.08 -22.27 27.13
N ILE A 5 -15.87 -21.12 27.77
CA ILE A 5 -16.88 -20.04 27.81
C ILE A 5 -16.64 -18.96 26.73
N GLY A 6 -15.39 -18.72 26.32
CA GLY A 6 -15.07 -17.66 25.36
C GLY A 6 -15.64 -17.94 23.96
N LEU A 7 -14.97 -18.81 23.21
CA LEU A 7 -15.37 -19.15 21.84
C LEU A 7 -16.73 -19.89 21.77
N PRO A 8 -17.00 -20.90 22.62
CA PRO A 8 -18.28 -21.63 22.56
C PRO A 8 -19.48 -20.80 23.03
N GLY A 9 -19.29 -19.91 24.02
CA GLY A 9 -20.34 -19.01 24.49
C GLY A 9 -20.75 -17.98 23.44
N LEU A 10 -19.78 -17.41 22.72
CA LEU A 10 -20.05 -16.51 21.59
C LEU A 10 -20.81 -17.21 20.47
N LEU A 11 -20.49 -18.47 20.18
CA LEU A 11 -21.20 -19.27 19.19
C LEU A 11 -22.67 -19.48 19.58
N LEU A 12 -22.95 -19.77 20.85
CA LEU A 12 -24.32 -19.94 21.35
C LEU A 12 -25.12 -18.63 21.19
N ILE A 13 -24.52 -17.49 21.54
CA ILE A 13 -25.15 -16.17 21.36
C ILE A 13 -25.43 -15.92 19.88
N ALA A 14 -24.47 -16.21 18.98
CA ALA A 14 -24.64 -16.04 17.54
C ALA A 14 -25.81 -16.89 17.00
N VAL A 15 -25.98 -18.13 17.48
CA VAL A 15 -27.11 -18.99 17.11
C VAL A 15 -28.44 -18.41 17.59
N VAL A 16 -28.52 -17.94 18.84
CA VAL A 16 -29.74 -17.32 19.39
C VAL A 16 -30.14 -16.09 18.57
N VAL A 17 -29.18 -15.22 18.26
CA VAL A 17 -29.42 -14.03 17.40
C VAL A 17 -29.86 -14.46 16.01
N LEU A 18 -29.25 -15.48 15.42
CA LEU A 18 -29.62 -16.00 14.11
C LEU A 18 -31.06 -16.56 14.08
N VAL A 19 -31.53 -17.18 15.16
CA VAL A 19 -32.91 -17.68 15.28
C VAL A 19 -33.90 -16.53 15.44
N LEU A 20 -33.60 -15.53 16.27
CA LEU A 20 -34.49 -14.38 16.51
C LEU A 20 -34.62 -13.46 15.28
N PHE A 21 -33.50 -13.17 14.62
CA PHE A 21 -33.46 -12.27 13.47
C PHE A 21 -33.62 -13.00 12.13
N GLY A 22 -33.37 -14.31 12.09
CA GLY A 22 -33.40 -15.13 10.88
C GLY A 22 -32.20 -14.90 9.95
N ARG A 23 -31.83 -15.93 9.19
CA ARG A 23 -30.73 -15.87 8.20
C ARG A 23 -30.91 -14.82 7.12
N GLY A 24 -32.15 -14.53 6.73
CA GLY A 24 -32.45 -13.58 5.63
C GLY A 24 -32.10 -12.14 5.98
N LYS A 25 -32.48 -11.68 7.17
CA LYS A 25 -32.25 -10.28 7.61
C LYS A 25 -30.76 -10.02 7.82
N ILE A 26 -30.06 -10.94 8.49
CA ILE A 26 -28.61 -10.83 8.74
C ILE A 26 -27.82 -10.85 7.43
N SER A 27 -28.17 -11.72 6.48
CA SER A 27 -27.47 -11.79 5.19
C SER A 27 -27.64 -10.52 4.34
N SER A 28 -28.84 -9.92 4.34
CA SER A 28 -29.10 -8.66 3.63
C SER A 28 -28.28 -7.52 4.23
N LEU A 29 -28.30 -7.39 5.57
CA LEU A 29 -27.54 -6.37 6.29
C LEU A 29 -26.03 -6.52 6.12
N MET A 30 -25.51 -7.76 6.18
CA MET A 30 -24.09 -8.02 5.94
C MET A 30 -23.68 -7.72 4.49
N GLY A 31 -24.57 -7.90 3.52
CA GLY A 31 -24.32 -7.50 2.14
C GLY A 31 -24.17 -5.98 1.98
N GLU A 32 -25.04 -5.19 2.61
CA GLU A 32 -24.98 -3.72 2.59
C GLU A 32 -23.75 -3.19 3.33
N VAL A 33 -23.49 -3.70 4.54
CA VAL A 33 -22.32 -3.36 5.35
C VAL A 33 -21.03 -3.76 4.63
N GLY A 34 -20.99 -4.95 4.00
CA GLY A 34 -19.83 -5.44 3.27
C GLY A 34 -19.47 -4.56 2.08
N LYS A 35 -20.45 -4.04 1.34
CA LYS A 35 -20.23 -3.06 0.26
C LYS A 35 -19.65 -1.75 0.79
N GLY A 36 -20.15 -1.27 1.94
CA GLY A 36 -19.63 -0.08 2.61
C GLY A 36 -18.17 -0.23 3.02
N ILE A 37 -17.82 -1.33 3.72
CA ILE A 37 -16.44 -1.64 4.12
C ILE A 37 -15.53 -1.80 2.91
N THR A 38 -16.00 -2.45 1.83
CA THR A 38 -15.22 -2.64 0.60
C THR A 38 -14.91 -1.31 -0.08
N SER A 39 -15.90 -0.42 -0.17
CA SER A 39 -15.73 0.92 -0.77
C SER A 39 -14.80 1.79 0.07
N PHE A 40 -14.92 1.70 1.40
CA PHE A 40 -14.04 2.38 2.34
C PHE A 40 -12.59 1.90 2.21
N LYS A 41 -12.38 0.57 2.16
CA LYS A 41 -11.05 -0.02 1.95
C LYS A 41 -10.45 0.38 0.60
N LYS A 42 -11.28 0.39 -0.46
CA LYS A 42 -10.87 0.83 -1.79
C LYS A 42 -10.45 2.30 -1.79
N GLY A 43 -11.24 3.20 -1.20
CA GLY A 43 -10.90 4.62 -1.09
C GLY A 43 -9.62 4.88 -0.28
N ILE A 44 -9.38 4.11 0.79
CA ILE A 44 -8.12 4.21 1.56
C ILE A 44 -6.91 3.77 0.74
N ASN A 45 -7.05 2.70 -0.06
CA ASN A 45 -5.96 2.22 -0.91
C ASN A 45 -5.70 3.19 -2.06
N GLU A 46 -6.74 3.65 -2.74
CA GLU A 46 -6.64 4.63 -3.82
C GLU A 46 -5.98 5.93 -3.33
N GLY A 47 -6.38 6.44 -2.16
CA GLY A 47 -5.74 7.63 -1.58
C GLY A 47 -4.26 7.40 -1.23
N GLN A 48 -3.88 6.20 -0.76
CA GLN A 48 -2.47 5.88 -0.52
C GLN A 48 -1.66 5.74 -1.82
N ASP A 49 -2.25 5.16 -2.85
CA ASP A 49 -1.61 4.96 -4.14
C ASP A 49 -1.48 6.29 -4.90
N GLU A 50 -2.43 7.20 -4.76
CA GLU A 50 -2.38 8.55 -5.33
C GLU A 50 -1.27 9.40 -4.68
N ILE A 51 -1.06 9.27 -3.37
CA ILE A 51 0.08 9.92 -2.67
C ILE A 51 1.43 9.35 -3.14
N LYS A 52 1.51 8.04 -3.38
CA LYS A 52 2.74 7.40 -3.87
C LYS A 52 3.04 7.76 -5.32
N ASN A 53 2.04 7.71 -6.19
CA ASN A 53 2.19 8.03 -7.61
C ASN A 53 2.48 9.53 -7.83
N ALA A 54 1.91 10.43 -7.01
CA ALA A 54 2.26 11.85 -7.04
C ALA A 54 3.74 12.11 -6.69
N SER A 55 4.34 11.26 -5.86
CA SER A 55 5.77 11.32 -5.53
C SER A 55 6.67 10.67 -6.60
N GLU A 56 6.12 9.88 -7.52
CA GLU A 56 6.86 9.23 -8.62
C GLU A 56 6.79 10.03 -9.94
N GLU A 57 5.71 10.78 -10.19
CA GLU A 57 5.60 11.64 -11.39
C GLU A 57 6.47 12.91 -11.33
N GLU A 58 6.87 13.37 -10.13
CA GLU A 58 7.76 14.54 -9.97
C GLU A 58 9.25 14.22 -10.22
N ALA A 59 9.60 12.94 -10.46
CA ALA A 59 10.95 12.47 -10.75
C ALA A 59 11.21 12.21 -12.26
N LYS A 60 10.49 12.87 -13.17
CA LYS A 60 10.94 12.95 -14.57
C LYS A 60 12.11 13.93 -14.65
N ASP A 61 13.30 13.35 -14.57
CA ASP A 61 14.61 13.93 -14.86
C ASP A 61 14.56 15.05 -15.93
N ILE A 62 14.62 16.30 -15.47
CA ILE A 62 14.84 17.50 -16.29
C ILE A 62 16.32 17.86 -16.33
N THR A 63 17.24 16.89 -16.34
CA THR A 63 18.63 17.20 -16.68
C THR A 63 18.73 17.38 -18.20
N PRO A 64 18.95 18.59 -18.75
CA PRO A 64 19.30 18.71 -20.14
C PRO A 64 20.59 17.90 -20.36
N GLN A 65 20.51 16.85 -21.20
CA GLN A 65 21.67 16.17 -21.77
C GLN A 65 22.47 17.21 -22.55
N ARG A 66 23.43 17.84 -21.86
CA ARG A 66 24.36 18.79 -22.43
C ARG A 66 25.16 18.04 -23.49
N THR A 67 24.75 18.24 -24.73
CA THR A 67 25.40 17.69 -25.92
C THR A 67 26.40 18.74 -26.39
N ASP A 68 27.52 18.88 -25.69
CA ASP A 68 28.68 19.65 -26.13
C ASP A 68 29.71 18.67 -26.69
N ALA A 69 29.51 18.35 -27.96
CA ALA A 69 30.56 17.86 -28.82
C ALA A 69 31.57 18.99 -29.08
N GLY A 70 32.84 18.74 -28.75
CA GLY A 70 34.00 19.30 -29.45
C GLY A 70 34.59 20.61 -28.91
N THR A 71 35.76 20.52 -28.26
CA THR A 71 37.06 21.09 -28.73
C THR A 71 38.16 20.87 -27.67
N HIS A 72 39.24 20.21 -28.11
CA HIS A 72 40.51 19.81 -27.46
C HIS A 72 41.31 20.98 -26.81
N PRO A 73 42.33 20.80 -25.92
CA PRO A 73 43.47 19.89 -26.13
C PRO A 73 44.11 19.18 -24.92
N ALA A 74 44.94 18.20 -25.26
CA ALA A 74 45.83 17.44 -24.40
C ALA A 74 46.72 18.34 -23.53
N THR A 75 46.91 17.97 -22.27
CA THR A 75 48.16 18.26 -21.55
C THR A 75 48.44 17.11 -20.60
N ASP A 76 49.51 16.37 -20.93
CA ASP A 76 50.18 15.39 -20.11
C ASP A 76 50.44 15.88 -18.68
N LEU A 77 50.14 15.03 -17.70
CA LEU A 77 50.82 15.00 -16.40
C LEU A 77 51.06 13.54 -16.01
N LYS A 78 52.08 12.94 -16.65
CA LYS A 78 52.86 11.85 -16.06
C LYS A 78 53.80 12.47 -15.03
N THR A 79 53.59 12.26 -13.73
CA THR A 79 54.64 12.35 -12.69
C THR A 79 54.13 11.53 -11.50
N GLU A 80 54.57 10.27 -11.42
CA GLU A 80 55.59 9.82 -10.45
C GLU A 80 54.91 9.12 -9.26
N LYS A 81 54.75 7.81 -9.40
CA LYS A 81 54.54 6.91 -8.28
C LYS A 81 55.84 6.14 -8.06
N ASP A 82 56.83 6.85 -7.55
CA ASP A 82 58.01 6.25 -6.94
C ASP A 82 57.99 6.62 -5.44
N LYS A 83 58.27 5.62 -4.60
CA LYS A 83 58.66 5.76 -3.19
C LYS A 83 57.57 6.15 -2.18
N VAL A 84 56.98 5.14 -1.51
CA VAL A 84 57.33 4.68 -0.14
C VAL A 84 56.53 3.45 0.25
#